data_AF-A0A2W2E5S9-F1
#
_entry.id   AF-A0A2W2E5S9-F1
#
_cell.length_a   1.000
_cell.length_b   1.000
_cell.length_c   1.000
_cell.angle_alpha   90.00
_cell.angle_beta   90.00
_cell.angle_gamma   90.00
#
_symmetry.space_group_name_H-M   'P 1'
#
loop_
_entity.id
_entity.type
_entity.pdbx_description
1 polymer ?
#
loop_
_entity_poly.entity_id
_entity_poly.type
_entity_poly.pdbx_seq_one_letter_code
_entity_poly.pdbx_strand_id
1 'polypeptide(L)'
;MTYSAQKIKSVASALREELKPFEGQGTDGRGSVEDLTSYGGVNQLRTQLQMISNWEGGRLFSETLGRSHQEFIEVYGQVVANFKTAISLIETGAGTYGTTNTANEGEV
;
A
#
# COMPACT_ATOMS: atom_id res chain seq x y z
N MET A 1 13.23 -5.00 -28.47
CA MET A 1 11.78 -4.86 -28.21
C MET A 1 11.47 -3.38 -28.08
N THR A 2 10.70 -2.80 -28.98
CA THR A 2 10.31 -1.39 -28.88
C THR A 2 9.15 -1.28 -27.89
N TYR A 3 9.32 -0.55 -26.79
CA TYR A 3 8.23 -0.26 -25.85
C TYR A 3 7.25 0.70 -26.52
N SER A 4 5.95 0.37 -26.52
CA SER A 4 4.89 1.30 -26.97
C SER A 4 4.22 1.95 -25.76
N ALA A 5 3.66 3.16 -25.93
CA ALA A 5 2.86 3.82 -24.90
C ALA A 5 1.75 2.89 -24.37
N GLN A 6 1.15 2.09 -25.25
CA GLN A 6 0.13 1.09 -24.90
C GLN A 6 0.66 0.00 -23.97
N LYS A 7 1.87 -0.51 -24.24
CA LYS A 7 2.51 -1.53 -23.39
C LYS A 7 2.85 -0.97 -22.00
N ILE A 8 3.31 0.28 -21.92
CA ILE A 8 3.60 0.95 -20.64
C ILE A 8 2.31 1.17 -19.83
N LYS A 9 1.22 1.63 -20.47
CA LYS A 9 -0.09 1.77 -19.83
C LYS A 9 -0.62 0.42 -19.31
N SER A 10 -0.48 -0.64 -20.08
CA SER A 10 -0.90 -1.98 -19.65
C SER A 10 -0.15 -2.46 -18.40
N VAL A 11 1.14 -2.14 -18.28
CA VAL A 11 1.92 -2.45 -17.06
C VAL A 11 1.41 -1.65 -15.87
N ALA A 12 1.16 -0.35 -16.04
CA ALA A 12 0.60 0.48 -14.97
C ALA A 12 -0.78 -0.02 -14.50
N SER A 13 -1.65 -0.42 -15.43
CA SER A 13 -2.96 -1.00 -15.09
C SER A 13 -2.82 -2.31 -14.31
N ALA A 14 -1.94 -3.22 -14.74
CA ALA A 14 -1.69 -4.47 -14.01
C ALA A 14 -1.18 -4.19 -12.58
N LEU A 15 -0.23 -3.27 -12.42
CA LEU A 15 0.28 -2.88 -11.10
C LEU A 15 -0.82 -2.26 -10.22
N ARG A 16 -1.77 -1.52 -10.80
CA ARG A 16 -2.90 -0.95 -10.05
C ARG A 16 -3.89 -2.03 -9.62
N GLU A 17 -4.16 -3.03 -10.45
CA GLU A 17 -5.00 -4.17 -10.08
C GLU A 17 -4.39 -4.98 -8.93
N GLU A 18 -3.08 -5.25 -8.98
CA GLU A 18 -2.34 -5.91 -7.90
C GLU A 18 -2.34 -5.09 -6.60
N LEU A 19 -2.50 -3.75 -6.67
CA LEU A 19 -2.50 -2.89 -5.49
C LEU A 19 -3.84 -2.90 -4.73
N LYS A 20 -4.95 -3.23 -5.41
CA LYS A 20 -6.32 -3.16 -4.85
C LYS A 20 -6.52 -3.90 -3.52
N PRO A 21 -6.00 -5.13 -3.31
CA PRO A 21 -6.17 -5.83 -2.03
C PRO A 21 -5.58 -5.05 -0.84
N PHE A 22 -4.43 -4.40 -1.04
CA PHE A 22 -3.75 -3.59 -0.03
C PHE A 22 -4.51 -2.30 0.32
N GLU A 23 -5.42 -1.86 -0.56
CA GLU A 23 -6.33 -0.74 -0.34
C GLU A 23 -7.69 -1.16 0.25
N GLY A 24 -7.91 -2.44 0.52
CA GLY A 24 -9.20 -2.94 1.00
C GLY A 24 -10.22 -3.23 -0.10
N GLN A 25 -9.80 -3.18 -1.37
CA GLN A 25 -10.65 -3.47 -2.53
C GLN A 25 -10.56 -4.94 -2.99
N GLY A 26 -9.89 -5.81 -2.24
CA GLY A 26 -9.82 -7.26 -2.50
C GLY A 26 -11.11 -7.99 -2.09
N THR A 27 -11.29 -9.22 -2.59
CA THR A 27 -12.49 -10.07 -2.38
C THR A 27 -12.86 -10.33 -0.93
N ASP A 28 -11.91 -10.18 -0.01
CA ASP A 28 -12.02 -10.54 1.39
C ASP A 28 -11.45 -9.44 2.32
N GLY A 29 -11.08 -8.27 1.77
CA GLY A 29 -10.54 -7.12 2.52
C GLY A 29 -9.19 -7.36 3.23
N ARG A 30 -8.68 -8.60 3.18
CA ARG A 30 -7.49 -9.05 3.90
C ARG A 30 -6.21 -8.40 3.39
N GLY A 31 -5.35 -8.05 4.33
CA GLY A 31 -4.06 -7.42 4.06
C GLY A 31 -4.16 -5.94 3.69
N SER A 32 -5.34 -5.34 3.79
CA SER A 32 -5.50 -3.89 3.66
C SER A 32 -5.03 -3.15 4.91
N VAL A 33 -4.74 -1.85 4.79
CA VAL A 33 -4.48 -0.99 5.96
C VAL A 33 -5.60 -1.12 6.99
N GLU A 34 -6.83 -1.14 6.52
CA GLU A 34 -8.03 -1.18 7.37
C GLU A 34 -8.19 -2.54 8.06
N ASP A 35 -7.88 -3.64 7.39
CA ASP A 35 -7.78 -4.98 7.98
C ASP A 35 -6.65 -5.06 9.01
N LEU A 36 -5.45 -4.57 8.66
CA LEU A 36 -4.31 -4.51 9.58
C LEU A 36 -4.59 -3.66 10.82
N THR A 37 -5.40 -2.61 10.68
CA THR A 37 -5.83 -1.74 11.79
C THR A 37 -6.96 -2.40 12.60
N SER A 38 -7.87 -3.10 11.92
CA SER A 38 -9.05 -3.73 12.51
C SER A 38 -8.76 -5.12 13.08
N TYR A 39 -7.57 -5.70 12.87
CA TYR A 39 -7.19 -6.98 13.43
C TYR A 39 -7.27 -6.92 14.96
N GLY A 40 -8.43 -7.33 15.47
CA GLY A 40 -8.79 -7.30 16.89
C GLY A 40 -7.80 -8.05 17.78
N GLY A 41 -6.94 -8.89 17.19
CA GLY A 41 -5.87 -9.59 17.89
C GLY A 41 -4.93 -8.68 18.68
N VAL A 42 -4.38 -7.61 18.10
CA VAL A 42 -3.40 -6.78 18.82
C VAL A 42 -4.07 -5.99 19.95
N ASN A 43 -5.22 -5.37 19.68
CA ASN A 43 -5.94 -4.63 20.72
C ASN A 43 -6.48 -5.55 21.82
N GLN A 44 -6.98 -6.74 21.47
CA GLN A 44 -7.44 -7.72 22.45
C GLN A 44 -6.29 -8.27 23.30
N LEU A 45 -5.13 -8.55 22.69
CA LEU A 45 -3.91 -8.93 23.42
C LEU A 45 -3.45 -7.81 24.35
N ARG A 46 -3.46 -6.56 23.89
CA ARG A 46 -3.13 -5.38 24.71
C ARG A 46 -4.05 -5.23 25.92
N THR A 47 -5.35 -5.42 25.73
CA THR A 47 -6.34 -5.42 26.81
C THR A 47 -6.10 -6.56 27.78
N GLN A 48 -5.82 -7.78 27.28
CA GLN A 48 -5.48 -8.94 28.12
C GLN A 48 -4.23 -8.71 28.97
N LEU A 49 -3.19 -8.12 28.37
CA LEU A 49 -1.94 -7.78 29.08
C LEU A 49 -2.17 -6.72 30.17
N GLN A 50 -3.06 -5.77 29.94
CA GLN A 50 -3.44 -4.73 30.91
C GLN A 50 -4.33 -5.25 32.05
N MET A 51 -5.09 -6.33 31.82
CA MET A 51 -5.94 -6.94 32.85
C MET A 51 -5.17 -7.72 33.91
N ILE A 52 -3.90 -8.04 33.67
CA ILE A 52 -3.05 -8.75 34.64
C ILE A 52 -2.64 -7.75 35.74
N SER A 53 -3.35 -7.82 36.87
CA SER A 53 -3.13 -6.93 38.01
C SER A 53 -1.71 -7.08 38.56
N ASN A 54 -1.09 -5.95 38.97
CA ASN A 54 0.25 -5.88 39.57
C ASN A 54 1.42 -6.35 38.68
N TRP A 55 1.19 -6.54 37.36
CA TRP A 55 2.27 -6.83 36.43
C TRP A 55 2.65 -5.58 35.63
N GLU A 56 3.59 -4.79 36.16
CA GLU A 56 4.10 -3.59 35.48
C GLU A 56 4.72 -3.91 34.10
N GLY A 57 5.36 -5.08 33.97
CA GLY A 57 5.87 -5.56 32.69
C GLY A 57 4.79 -5.73 31.63
N GLY A 58 3.57 -6.14 32.02
CA GLY A 58 2.43 -6.31 31.12
C GLY A 58 1.95 -4.98 30.57
N ARG A 59 1.91 -3.94 31.42
CA ARG A 59 1.57 -2.58 31.00
C ARG A 59 2.59 -2.04 29.98
N LEU A 60 3.88 -2.11 30.30
CA LEU A 60 4.96 -1.62 29.41
C LEU A 60 5.00 -2.39 28.09
N PHE A 61 4.81 -3.70 28.14
CA PHE A 61 4.74 -4.53 26.93
C PHE A 61 3.51 -4.18 26.08
N SER A 62 2.34 -3.97 26.68
CA SER A 62 1.11 -3.55 25.98
C SER A 62 1.24 -2.17 25.31
N GLU A 63 1.92 -1.22 25.98
CA GLU A 63 2.24 0.09 25.41
C GLU A 63 3.21 -0.03 24.23
N THR A 64 4.27 -0.82 24.39
CA THR A 64 5.25 -1.08 23.32
C THR A 64 4.60 -1.75 22.12
N LEU A 65 3.80 -2.78 22.35
CA LEU A 65 3.06 -3.50 21.31
C LEU A 65 2.12 -2.57 20.54
N GLY A 66 1.41 -1.67 21.25
CA GLY A 66 0.58 -0.65 20.63
C GLY A 66 1.36 0.29 19.71
N ARG A 67 2.52 0.78 20.18
CA ARG A 67 3.37 1.67 19.39
C ARG A 67 3.96 0.98 18.17
N SER A 68 4.54 -0.20 18.34
CA SER A 68 5.11 -0.96 17.22
C SER A 68 4.06 -1.34 16.17
N HIS A 69 2.83 -1.63 16.60
CA HIS A 69 1.73 -1.89 15.67
C HIS A 69 1.34 -0.63 14.88
N GLN A 70 1.28 0.53 15.53
CA GLN A 70 1.04 1.80 14.85
C GLN A 70 2.16 2.13 13.84
N GLU A 71 3.42 2.00 14.25
CA GLU A 71 4.58 2.22 13.36
C GLU A 71 4.54 1.29 12.14
N PHE A 72 4.17 0.03 12.34
CA PHE A 72 3.99 -0.93 11.25
C PHE A 72 2.91 -0.47 10.26
N ILE A 73 1.74 -0.03 10.74
CA ILE A 73 0.65 0.47 9.89
C ILE A 73 1.09 1.72 9.12
N GLU A 74 1.81 2.64 9.76
CA GLU A 74 2.32 3.85 9.12
C GLU A 74 3.29 3.53 7.98
N VAL A 75 4.28 2.67 8.22
CA VAL A 75 5.24 2.22 7.19
C VAL A 75 4.51 1.49 6.07
N TYR A 76 3.56 0.62 6.41
CA TYR A 76 2.76 -0.10 5.43
C TYR A 76 1.97 0.85 4.52
N GLY A 77 1.32 1.87 5.10
CA GLY A 77 0.63 2.92 4.33
C GLY A 77 1.56 3.72 3.42
N GLN A 78 2.78 4.03 3.88
CA GLN A 78 3.80 4.69 3.06
C GLN A 78 4.23 3.84 1.86
N VAL A 79 4.39 2.52 2.04
CA VAL A 79 4.71 1.59 0.95
C VAL A 79 3.61 1.61 -0.12
N VAL A 80 2.35 1.52 0.30
CA VAL A 80 1.19 1.61 -0.62
C VAL A 80 1.18 2.95 -1.35
N ALA A 81 1.42 4.06 -0.66
CA ALA A 81 1.50 5.39 -1.26
C ALA A 81 2.64 5.50 -2.29
N ASN A 82 3.81 4.92 -1.99
CA ASN A 82 4.95 4.90 -2.91
C ASN A 82 4.64 4.11 -4.18
N PHE A 83 3.93 2.97 -4.07
CA PHE A 83 3.47 2.23 -5.25
C PHE A 83 2.51 3.05 -6.11
N LYS A 84 1.57 3.80 -5.51
CA LYS A 84 0.68 4.71 -6.25
C LYS A 84 1.43 5.79 -7.00
N THR A 85 2.42 6.41 -6.34
CA THR A 85 3.28 7.40 -6.97
C THR A 85 4.02 6.79 -8.15
N ALA A 86 4.63 5.61 -7.98
CA ALA A 86 5.33 4.91 -9.04
C ALA A 86 4.41 4.60 -10.24
N ILE A 87 3.20 4.07 -9.99
CA ILE A 87 2.20 3.81 -11.03
C ILE A 87 1.86 5.11 -11.78
N SER A 88 1.62 6.21 -11.06
CA SER A 88 1.28 7.51 -11.67
C SER A 88 2.41 8.07 -12.53
N LEU A 89 3.67 7.87 -12.11
CA LEU A 89 4.85 8.24 -12.90
C LEU A 89 4.95 7.41 -14.17
N ILE A 90 4.68 6.10 -14.10
CA ILE A 90 4.65 5.21 -15.28
C ILE A 90 3.56 5.66 -16.26
N GLU A 91 2.36 6.00 -15.78
CA GLU A 91 1.25 6.50 -16.61
C GLU A 91 1.60 7.82 -17.31
N THR A 92 2.20 8.75 -16.56
CA THR A 92 2.67 10.05 -17.08
C THR A 92 3.75 9.86 -18.14
N GLY A 93 4.71 8.96 -17.88
CA GLY A 93 5.75 8.59 -18.84
C GLY A 93 5.17 7.98 -20.13
N ALA A 94 4.15 7.12 -20.00
CA ALA A 94 3.45 6.56 -21.15
C ALA A 94 2.73 7.62 -21.98
N GLY A 95 2.11 8.61 -21.32
CA GLY A 95 1.47 9.75 -21.99
C GLY A 95 2.48 10.57 -22.77
N THR A 96 3.60 10.93 -22.14
CA THR A 96 4.70 11.71 -22.76
C THR A 96 5.30 10.97 -23.96
N TYR A 97 5.57 9.68 -23.82
CA TYR A 97 6.07 8.84 -24.92
C TYR A 97 5.09 8.81 -26.10
N GLY A 98 3.78 8.69 -25.82
CA GLY A 98 2.74 8.74 -26.83
C GLY A 98 2.73 10.07 -27.60
N THR A 99 2.74 11.20 -26.89
CA THR A 99 2.74 12.53 -27.50
C THR A 99 3.99 12.81 -28.34
N THR A 100 5.17 12.42 -27.85
CA THR A 100 6.42 12.62 -28.59
C THR A 100 6.48 11.73 -29.84
N ASN A 101 6.00 10.49 -29.75
CA ASN A 101 5.98 9.59 -30.90
C ASN A 101 4.96 10.06 -31.97
N THR A 102 3.76 10.51 -31.57
CA THR A 102 2.79 11.11 -32.51
C THR A 102 3.31 12.39 -33.14
N ALA A 103 4.02 13.24 -32.38
CA ALA A 103 4.62 14.46 -32.92
C ALA A 103 5.74 14.16 -33.94
N ASN A 104 6.54 13.11 -33.72
CA ASN A 104 7.61 12.71 -34.62
C ASN A 104 7.10 11.93 -35.85
N GLU A 105 5.99 11.20 -35.74
CA GLU A 105 5.37 10.44 -36.84
C GLU A 105 4.39 11.28 -37.68
N GLY A 106 3.98 12.46 -37.20
CA GLY A 106 3.07 13.39 -37.88
C GLY A 106 3.75 14.47 -38.74
N GLU A 107 5.06 14.43 -38.90
CA GLU A 107 5.86 15.41 -39.67
C GLU A 107 6.33 14.88 -41.06
N VAL A 108 5.57 13.96 -41.67
CA VAL A 108 5.78 13.47 -43.04
C VAL A 108 4.61 13.81 -43.96
#